data_AF-A0A3D3NQG8-F1
#
_entry.id   AF-A0A3D3NQG8-F1
#
_cell.length_a   1.000
_cell.length_b   1.000
_cell.length_c   1.000
_cell.angle_alpha   90.00
_cell.angle_beta   90.00
_cell.angle_gamma   90.00
#
_symmetry.space_group_name_H-M   'P 1'
#
loop_
_entity.id
_entity.type
_entity.pdbx_description
1 polymer ?
#
loop_
_entity_poly.entity_id
_entity_poly.type
_entity_poly.pdbx_seq_one_letter_code
_entity_poly.pdbx_strand_id
1 'polypeptide(L)'
;QEQSSSSSKSGAAGQPVYELQLQGLYRKNEEGEQIVYRYAGALAKSGWFAADKFEEKRAEYVSAESGVEEDRYAYKFNIKLPLQQPMQFQN
;
A
#
# COMPACT_ATOMS: atom_id res chain seq x y z
N GLN A 1 -16.52 30.65 -41.31
CA GLN A 1 -15.38 29.81 -41.73
C GLN A 1 -14.22 30.30 -40.88
N GLU A 2 -13.56 29.58 -39.98
CA GLU A 2 -13.52 28.17 -39.52
C GLU A 2 -13.07 28.24 -38.03
N GLN A 3 -13.80 27.65 -37.08
CA GLN A 3 -13.50 26.37 -36.39
C GLN A 3 -12.06 26.26 -35.85
N SER A 4 -11.86 26.41 -34.53
CA SER A 4 -11.98 25.36 -33.50
C SER A 4 -10.72 24.50 -33.35
N SER A 5 -10.10 24.53 -32.16
CA SER A 5 -9.70 23.31 -31.44
C SER A 5 -9.12 23.64 -30.06
N SER A 6 -9.98 24.09 -29.15
CA SER A 6 -9.74 23.88 -27.72
C SER A 6 -9.89 22.38 -27.45
N SER A 7 -8.79 21.65 -27.41
CA SER A 7 -8.75 20.23 -27.02
C SER A 7 -9.08 20.11 -25.53
N SER A 8 -10.36 19.98 -25.21
CA SER A 8 -10.82 19.52 -23.91
C SER A 8 -10.38 18.06 -23.73
N LYS A 9 -9.21 17.88 -23.08
CA LYS A 9 -8.80 16.61 -22.47
C LYS A 9 -9.85 16.26 -21.42
N SER A 10 -10.82 15.42 -21.80
CA SER A 10 -11.69 14.74 -20.86
C SER A 10 -10.81 13.85 -19.98
N GLY A 11 -10.41 14.37 -18.82
CA GLY A 11 -9.83 13.56 -17.75
C GLY A 11 -10.89 12.57 -17.33
N ALA A 12 -10.76 11.31 -17.75
CA ALA A 12 -11.55 10.24 -17.20
C ALA A 12 -11.37 10.28 -15.68
N ALA A 13 -12.44 10.59 -14.95
CA ALA A 13 -12.45 10.48 -13.51
C ALA A 13 -12.15 9.02 -13.17
N GLY A 14 -10.93 8.77 -12.68
CA GLY A 14 -10.51 7.42 -12.30
C GLY A 14 -11.49 6.86 -11.29
N GLN A 15 -11.88 5.60 -11.47
CA GLN A 15 -12.74 4.93 -10.49
C GLN A 15 -12.09 4.98 -9.10
N PRO A 16 -12.88 5.13 -8.02
CA PRO A 16 -12.34 5.19 -6.67
C PRO A 16 -11.60 3.89 -6.36
N VAL A 17 -10.31 4.00 -6.08
CA VAL A 17 -9.50 2.90 -5.56
C VAL A 17 -9.62 2.94 -4.04
N TYR A 18 -10.23 1.91 -3.46
CA TYR A 18 -10.30 1.74 -2.02
C TYR A 18 -9.03 1.03 -1.55
N GLU A 19 -8.42 1.53 -0.49
CA GLU A 19 -7.19 0.96 0.06
C GLU A 19 -7.27 0.84 1.58
N LEU A 20 -6.69 -0.24 2.11
CA LEU A 20 -6.34 -0.33 3.52
C LEU A 20 -4.97 0.31 3.71
N GLN A 21 -4.90 1.33 4.55
CA GLN A 21 -3.63 1.88 5.04
C GLN A 21 -3.39 1.43 6.48
N LEU A 22 -2.27 0.76 6.72
CA LEU A 22 -1.82 0.36 8.04
C LEU A 22 -0.47 0.99 8.32
N GLN A 23 -0.39 1.78 9.39
CA GLN A 23 0.84 2.41 9.85
C GLN A 23 1.12 1.96 11.28
N GLY A 24 2.38 1.70 11.59
CA GLY A 24 2.73 1.21 12.92
C GLY A 24 4.22 1.17 13.19
N LEU A 25 4.55 0.54 14.31
CA LEU A 25 5.92 0.30 14.75
C LEU A 25 6.15 -1.21 14.85
N TYR A 26 7.28 -1.68 14.34
CA TYR A 26 7.75 -3.04 14.58
C TYR A 26 9.00 -2.99 15.48
N ARG A 27 9.14 -3.97 16.37
CA ARG A 27 10.26 -4.00 17.33
C ARG A 27 11.56 -4.38 16.63
N LYS A 28 12.68 -3.88 17.15
CA LYS A 28 14.02 -4.37 16.78
C LYS A 28 14.08 -5.87 17.01
N ASN A 29 14.57 -6.58 16.00
CA ASN A 29 14.60 -8.04 15.94
C ASN A 29 15.73 -8.48 15.02
N GLU A 30 16.06 -9.77 15.03
CA GLU A 30 17.16 -10.34 14.24
C GLU A 30 16.86 -10.41 12.73
N GLU A 31 15.58 -10.38 12.35
CA GLU A 31 15.11 -10.50 10.97
C GLU A 31 14.94 -9.14 10.27
N GLY A 32 15.06 -8.05 11.03
CA GLY A 32 14.89 -6.67 10.55
C GLY A 32 13.50 -6.42 9.98
N GLU A 33 13.47 -5.73 8.84
CA GLU A 33 12.25 -5.36 8.09
C GLU A 33 11.51 -6.55 7.46
N GLN A 34 12.16 -7.72 7.36
CA GLN A 34 11.56 -8.90 6.73
C GLN A 34 10.27 -9.35 7.43
N ILE A 35 10.15 -9.12 8.75
CA ILE A 35 8.92 -9.42 9.49
C ILE A 35 7.72 -8.62 8.96
N VAL A 36 7.93 -7.35 8.61
CA VAL A 36 6.90 -6.47 8.04
C VAL A 36 6.54 -6.94 6.63
N TYR A 37 7.54 -7.27 5.82
CA TYR A 37 7.32 -7.75 4.45
C TYR A 37 6.54 -9.06 4.40
N ARG A 38 6.84 -10.02 5.29
CA ARG A 38 6.08 -11.26 5.40
C ARG A 38 4.65 -11.02 5.86
N TYR A 39 4.46 -10.11 6.83
CA TYR A 39 3.13 -9.75 7.29
C TYR A 39 2.30 -9.10 6.17
N ALA A 40 2.87 -8.14 5.43
CA ALA A 40 2.24 -7.52 4.29
C ALA A 40 1.94 -8.52 3.16
N GLY A 41 2.86 -9.45 2.88
CA GLY A 41 2.65 -10.52 1.90
C GLY A 41 1.56 -11.51 2.31
N ALA A 42 1.44 -11.82 3.60
CA ALA A 42 0.34 -12.63 4.11
C ALA A 42 -1.01 -11.91 3.99
N LEU A 43 -1.06 -10.60 4.28
CA LEU A 43 -2.26 -9.78 4.06
C LEU A 43 -2.63 -9.76 2.58
N ALA A 44 -1.69 -9.49 1.69
CA ALA A 44 -1.91 -9.41 0.24
C ALA A 44 -2.45 -10.72 -0.37
N LYS A 45 -2.12 -11.87 0.22
CA LYS A 45 -2.65 -13.19 -0.18
C LYS A 45 -4.06 -13.46 0.33
N SER A 46 -4.62 -12.61 1.19
CA SER A 46 -6.02 -12.74 1.57
C SER A 46 -6.92 -12.29 0.42
N GLY A 47 -8.08 -12.94 0.27
CA GLY A 47 -9.04 -12.65 -0.80
C GLY A 47 -9.73 -11.28 -0.72
N TRP A 48 -9.24 -10.36 0.12
CA TRP A 48 -9.77 -9.02 0.29
C TRP A 48 -9.01 -7.97 -0.54
N PHE A 49 -7.78 -8.27 -0.96
CA PHE A 49 -6.89 -7.29 -1.59
C PHE A 49 -6.58 -7.60 -3.05
N ALA A 50 -6.49 -6.55 -3.87
CA ALA A 50 -6.12 -6.60 -5.29
C ALA A 50 -4.60 -6.48 -5.45
N ALA A 51 -3.85 -7.43 -4.87
CA ALA A 51 -2.39 -7.39 -4.77
C ALA A 51 -1.73 -8.67 -5.34
N ASP A 52 -2.23 -9.20 -6.45
CA ASP A 52 -1.77 -10.48 -7.05
C ASP A 52 -0.28 -10.50 -7.42
N LYS A 53 0.33 -9.33 -7.60
CA LYS A 53 1.75 -9.13 -7.91
C LYS A 53 2.53 -8.54 -6.74
N PHE A 54 2.10 -8.79 -5.51
CA PHE A 54 2.69 -8.21 -4.32
C PHE A 54 4.21 -8.41 -4.26
N GLU A 55 4.71 -9.62 -4.52
CA GLU A 55 6.15 -9.92 -4.43
C GLU A 55 6.98 -9.13 -5.47
N GLU A 56 6.45 -8.96 -6.70
CA GLU A 56 7.09 -8.19 -7.78
C GLU A 56 7.08 -6.68 -7.50
N LYS A 57 6.03 -6.19 -6.84
CA LYS A 57 5.73 -4.77 -6.63
C LYS A 57 5.74 -4.38 -5.16
N ARG A 58 6.48 -5.12 -4.33
CA ARG A 58 6.43 -4.99 -2.86
C ARG A 58 6.66 -3.56 -2.39
N ALA A 59 7.59 -2.84 -3.01
CA ALA A 59 7.90 -1.45 -2.68
C ALA A 59 6.74 -0.46 -2.94
N GLU A 60 5.76 -0.82 -3.77
CA GLU A 60 4.54 -0.02 -3.99
C GLU A 60 3.55 -0.19 -2.82
N TYR A 61 3.61 -1.32 -2.12
CA TYR A 61 2.63 -1.71 -1.10
C TYR A 61 3.14 -1.63 0.33
N VAL A 62 4.45 -1.75 0.56
CA VAL A 62 5.02 -1.74 1.90
C VAL A 62 6.34 -0.98 1.95
N SER A 63 6.47 -0.11 2.95
CA SER A 63 7.74 0.48 3.36
C SER A 63 7.97 0.18 4.84
N ALA A 64 9.21 -0.18 5.17
CA ALA A 64 9.67 -0.35 6.53
C ALA A 64 10.96 0.44 6.67
N GLU A 65 11.08 1.20 7.75
CA GLU A 65 12.33 1.85 8.11
C GLU A 65 13.18 0.84 8.87
N SER A 66 14.47 0.79 8.59
CA SER A 66 15.45 0.15 9.46
C SER A 66 16.50 1.20 9.82
N GLY A 67 16.78 1.34 11.11
CA GLY A 67 17.71 2.36 11.63
C GLY A 67 18.99 1.74 12.14
N VAL A 68 20.11 2.41 11.88
CA VAL A 68 21.45 2.10 12.41
C VAL A 68 21.66 2.60 13.85
N GLU A 69 20.71 3.38 14.37
CA GLU A 69 20.78 3.99 15.70
C GLU A 69 20.62 2.92 16.80
N GLU A 70 21.66 2.78 17.63
CA GLU A 70 21.74 1.77 18.68
C GLU A 70 20.65 1.93 19.77
N ASP A 71 20.15 3.15 19.98
CA ASP A 71 19.17 3.49 21.02
C ASP A 71 17.70 3.28 20.62
N ARG A 72 17.41 2.85 19.39
CA ARG A 72 16.03 2.59 18.94
C ARG A 72 15.59 1.15 19.15
N TYR A 73 14.47 0.96 19.83
CA TYR A 73 13.85 -0.34 20.10
C TYR A 73 12.72 -0.70 19.12
N ALA A 74 12.27 0.24 18.28
CA ALA A 74 11.23 0.01 17.29
C ALA A 74 11.40 0.94 16.09
N TYR A 75 10.89 0.51 14.94
CA TYR A 75 11.00 1.21 13.67
C TYR A 75 9.65 1.29 12.98
N LYS A 76 9.45 2.33 12.17
CA LYS A 76 8.17 2.58 11.50
C LYS A 76 7.97 1.65 10.31
N PHE A 77 6.72 1.32 10.07
CA PHE A 77 6.30 0.73 8.80
C PHE A 77 5.01 1.37 8.30
N ASN A 78 4.79 1.24 7.00
CA ASN A 78 3.56 1.62 6.31
C ASN A 78 3.21 0.52 5.30
N ILE A 79 1.96 0.07 5.32
CA ILE A 79 1.39 -0.88 4.37
C ILE A 79 0.18 -0.23 3.72
N LYS A 80 0.12 -0.27 2.40
CA LYS A 80 -1.00 0.18 1.58
C LYS A 80 -1.42 -0.96 0.68
N LEU A 81 -2.62 -1.49 0.87
CA LEU A 81 -3.14 -2.58 0.07
C LEU A 81 -4.47 -2.17 -0.57
N PRO A 82 -4.57 -2.20 -1.92
CA PRO A 82 -5.84 -1.94 -2.59
C PRO A 82 -6.82 -3.06 -2.29
N LEU A 83 -8.08 -2.71 -2.05
CA LEU A 83 -9.16 -3.66 -1.82
C LEU A 83 -9.74 -4.16 -3.15
N GLN A 84 -10.12 -5.43 -3.21
CA GLN A 84 -10.86 -5.97 -4.37
C GLN A 84 -12.25 -5.36 -4.49
N GLN A 85 -12.87 -5.05 -3.35
CA GLN A 85 -14.19 -4.46 -3.26
C GLN A 85 -14.25 -3.48 -2.09
N PRO A 86 -15.11 -2.44 -2.16
CA PRO A 86 -15.30 -1.52 -1.05
C PRO A 86 -15.74 -2.30 0.21
N MET A 87 -15.10 -2.04 1.35
CA MET A 87 -15.62 -2.54 2.63
C MET A 87 -16.90 -1.78 2.97
N GLN A 88 -18.03 -2.48 2.91
CA GLN A 88 -19.29 -1.97 3.44
C GLN A 88 -19.41 -2.41 4.89
N PHE A 89 -19.23 -1.49 5.83
CA PHE A 89 -19.57 -1.72 7.22
C PHE A 89 -21.08 -1.56 7.36
N GLN A 90 -21.80 -2.65 7.62
CA GLN A 90 -23.19 -2.57 8.04
C GLN A 90 -23.20 -2.21 9.52
N ASN A 91 -23.88 -1.11 9.87
CA ASN A 91 -24.11 -0.66 11.25
C ASN A 91 -25.12 -1.56 11.96
#